data_AF-A0A2V5PHN6-F1
#
_entry.id   AF-A0A2V5PHN6-F1
#
_cell.length_a   1.000
_cell.length_b   1.000
_cell.length_c   1.000
_cell.angle_alpha   90.00
_cell.angle_beta   90.00
_cell.angle_gamma   90.00
#
_symmetry.space_group_name_H-M   'P 1'
#
loop_
_entity.id
_entity.type
_entity.pdbx_description
1 polymer ?
#
loop_
_entity_poly.entity_id
_entity_poly.type
_entity_poly.pdbx_seq_one_letter_code
_entity_poly.pdbx_strand_id
1 'polypeptide(L)'
;HQPVANVFTNLPSHRPTTAQKFNPCFWFANLDDPLPPDSYRPDDSHRIRKWYWRNSCHNFTFYVMGIADKQFVRVGRYPGRVFCPNSGWNWAICKYRCLRLPFVSYQRGHFKGYFGWRERGNFGIKLILWARLEGGP
;
A
#
# COMPACT_ATOMS: atom_id res chain seq x y z
N HIS A 1 -17.85 -19.26 15.02
CA HIS A 1 -17.56 -17.96 14.35
C HIS A 1 -16.68 -17.12 15.27
N GLN A 2 -15.42 -16.86 14.91
CA GLN A 2 -14.60 -15.91 15.68
C GLN A 2 -14.96 -14.47 15.28
N PRO A 3 -15.09 -13.54 16.24
CA PRO A 3 -15.30 -12.14 15.93
C PRO A 3 -14.04 -11.61 15.24
N VAL A 4 -14.12 -11.36 13.95
CA VAL A 4 -13.04 -10.70 13.20
C VAL A 4 -12.95 -9.30 13.80
N ALA A 5 -11.83 -8.95 14.44
CA ALA A 5 -11.62 -7.60 14.94
C ALA A 5 -11.82 -6.63 13.77
N ASN A 6 -12.92 -5.87 13.80
CA ASN A 6 -13.31 -4.89 12.77
C ASN A 6 -12.44 -3.61 12.81
N VAL A 7 -11.30 -3.67 13.50
CA VAL A 7 -10.46 -2.54 13.84
C VAL A 7 -8.99 -2.96 13.73
N PHE A 8 -8.22 -2.20 12.97
CA PHE A 8 -6.77 -2.30 12.86
C PHE A 8 -6.16 -0.94 13.23
N THR A 9 -5.10 -0.93 14.03
CA THR A 9 -4.42 0.31 14.45
C THR A 9 -3.05 0.39 13.80
N ASN A 10 -2.79 1.48 13.07
CA ASN A 10 -1.48 1.77 12.53
C ASN A 10 -0.62 2.50 13.56
N LEU A 11 0.63 2.06 13.74
CA LEU A 11 1.66 2.78 14.47
C LEU A 11 2.72 3.26 13.47
N PRO A 12 3.03 4.57 13.43
CA PRO A 12 3.94 5.10 12.43
C PRO A 12 5.39 4.67 12.70
N SER A 13 6.09 4.21 11.66
CA SER A 13 7.53 3.90 11.69
C SER A 13 8.39 5.16 11.58
N HIS A 14 7.98 6.12 10.73
CA HIS A 14 8.71 7.36 10.48
C HIS A 14 7.78 8.57 10.51
N ARG A 15 8.38 9.75 10.73
CA ARG A 15 7.66 11.04 10.75
C ARG A 15 8.46 12.07 9.93
N PRO A 16 8.31 12.08 8.60
CA PRO A 16 8.94 13.11 7.78
C PRO A 16 8.42 14.50 8.13
N THR A 17 9.30 15.49 8.05
CA THR A 17 8.97 16.89 8.36
C THR A 17 8.05 17.48 7.31
N THR A 18 7.34 18.56 7.66
CA THR A 18 6.51 19.31 6.71
C THR A 18 7.32 19.79 5.50
N ALA A 19 8.54 20.28 5.72
CA ALA A 19 9.43 20.71 4.64
C ALA A 19 9.78 19.56 3.67
N GLN A 20 10.05 18.35 4.19
CA GLN A 20 10.25 17.18 3.33
C GLN A 20 9.00 16.88 2.50
N LYS A 21 7.80 16.95 3.09
CA LYS A 21 6.55 16.70 2.35
C LYS A 21 6.25 17.71 1.24
N PHE A 22 6.80 18.92 1.29
CA PHE A 22 6.69 19.91 0.22
C PHE A 22 7.83 19.85 -0.81
N ASN A 23 8.86 19.04 -0.57
CA ASN A 23 9.98 18.88 -1.49
C ASN A 23 9.69 17.77 -2.52
N PRO A 24 9.59 18.06 -3.83
CA PRO A 24 9.35 17.04 -4.84
C PRO A 24 10.43 15.96 -4.89
N CYS A 25 11.69 16.28 -4.59
CA CYS A 25 12.75 15.27 -4.52
C CYS A 25 12.47 14.23 -3.43
N PHE A 26 11.84 14.64 -2.33
CA PHE A 26 11.43 13.70 -1.28
C PHE A 26 10.33 12.76 -1.77
N TRP A 27 9.42 13.23 -2.63
CA TRP A 27 8.29 12.43 -3.14
C TRP A 27 8.76 11.19 -3.89
N PHE A 28 9.86 11.35 -4.63
CA PHE A 28 10.44 10.30 -5.46
C PHE A 28 11.45 9.39 -4.76
N ALA A 29 11.64 9.59 -3.45
CA ALA A 29 12.51 8.78 -2.61
C ALA A 29 11.72 7.68 -1.86
N ASN A 30 12.46 6.84 -1.15
CA ASN A 30 11.92 5.82 -0.25
C ASN A 30 12.60 5.97 1.13
N LEU A 31 11.87 6.54 2.10
CA LEU A 31 12.34 6.73 3.47
C LEU A 31 12.37 5.43 4.27
N ASP A 32 11.43 4.50 4.00
CA ASP A 32 11.36 3.21 4.70
C ASP A 32 12.53 2.30 4.30
N ASP A 33 12.87 2.26 3.01
CA ASP A 33 13.97 1.44 2.49
C ASP A 33 14.88 2.24 1.52
N PRO A 34 15.78 3.09 2.05
CA PRO A 34 16.61 3.98 1.23
C PRO A 34 17.66 3.23 0.40
N LEU A 35 18.05 2.03 0.81
CA LEU A 35 19.04 1.18 0.16
C LEU A 35 18.50 -0.25 -0.04
N PRO A 36 18.89 -0.95 -1.12
CA PRO A 36 18.49 -2.33 -1.31
C PRO A 36 19.15 -3.25 -0.27
N PRO A 37 18.45 -4.27 0.28
CA PRO A 37 19.06 -5.28 1.13
C PRO A 37 20.02 -6.16 0.34
N ASP A 38 21.01 -6.78 1.01
CA ASP A 38 22.10 -7.54 0.35
C ASP A 38 21.61 -8.70 -0.53
N SER A 39 20.49 -9.29 -0.19
CA SER A 39 19.83 -10.34 -0.98
C SER A 39 19.19 -9.84 -2.28
N TYR A 40 18.97 -8.54 -2.44
CA TYR A 40 18.31 -7.98 -3.61
C TYR A 40 19.29 -7.88 -4.79
N ARG A 41 19.27 -8.87 -5.69
CA ARG A 41 20.09 -8.88 -6.92
C ARG A 41 21.59 -8.61 -6.65
N PRO A 42 22.24 -9.48 -5.86
CA PRO A 42 23.60 -9.25 -5.37
C PRO A 42 24.60 -8.96 -6.48
N ASP A 43 24.48 -9.62 -7.64
CA ASP A 43 25.44 -9.54 -8.75
C ASP A 43 25.09 -8.48 -9.81
N ASP A 44 24.06 -7.66 -9.60
CA ASP A 44 23.58 -6.68 -10.57
C ASP A 44 24.26 -5.31 -10.33
N SER A 45 25.14 -4.90 -11.26
CA SER A 45 25.83 -3.59 -11.19
C SER A 45 24.88 -2.38 -11.17
N HIS A 46 23.62 -2.57 -11.57
CA HIS A 46 22.57 -1.55 -11.54
C HIS A 46 21.54 -1.77 -10.42
N ARG A 47 21.86 -2.61 -9.42
CA ARG A 47 21.00 -2.96 -8.29
C ARG A 47 20.37 -1.75 -7.62
N ILE A 48 21.15 -0.73 -7.27
CA ILE A 48 20.67 0.49 -6.59
C ILE A 48 19.66 1.23 -7.46
N ARG A 49 19.99 1.49 -8.72
CA ARG A 49 19.08 2.16 -9.67
C ARG A 49 17.78 1.37 -9.84
N LYS A 50 17.87 0.06 -10.01
CA LYS A 50 16.71 -0.84 -10.12
C LYS A 50 15.88 -0.89 -8.83
N TRP A 51 16.51 -0.76 -7.67
CA TRP A 51 15.82 -0.63 -6.39
C TRP A 51 14.99 0.65 -6.33
N TYR A 52 15.59 1.80 -6.65
CA TYR A 52 14.88 3.08 -6.69
C TYR A 52 13.69 3.06 -7.66
N TRP A 53 13.87 2.49 -8.86
CA TRP A 53 12.78 2.41 -9.85
C TRP A 53 11.61 1.51 -9.43
N ARG A 54 11.83 0.51 -8.58
CA ARG A 54 10.73 -0.36 -8.11
C ARG A 54 9.69 0.37 -7.27
N ASN A 55 10.10 1.47 -6.64
CA ASN A 55 9.25 2.19 -5.70
C ASN A 55 9.54 3.70 -5.73
N SER A 56 9.63 4.24 -6.94
CA SER A 56 10.03 5.63 -7.19
C SER A 56 9.05 6.68 -6.68
N CYS A 57 7.89 6.31 -6.12
CA CYS A 57 6.90 7.23 -5.55
C CYS A 57 6.46 6.80 -4.15
N HIS A 58 7.34 6.07 -3.42
CA HIS A 58 7.01 5.55 -2.09
C HIS A 58 6.58 6.67 -1.14
N ASN A 59 7.45 7.65 -0.94
CA ASN A 59 7.20 8.74 0.00
C ASN A 59 5.95 9.55 -0.37
N PHE A 60 5.72 9.77 -1.68
CA PHE A 60 4.53 10.45 -2.16
C PHE A 60 3.24 9.71 -1.71
N THR A 61 3.17 8.40 -1.96
CA THR A 61 1.97 7.61 -1.66
C THR A 61 1.79 7.32 -0.17
N PHE A 62 2.88 7.24 0.60
CA PHE A 62 2.86 6.91 2.03
C PHE A 62 2.68 8.15 2.93
N TYR A 63 3.35 9.26 2.64
CA TYR A 63 3.43 10.39 3.58
C TYR A 63 2.89 11.72 3.04
N VAL A 64 2.87 11.92 1.72
CA VAL A 64 2.35 13.16 1.11
C VAL A 64 0.84 13.03 0.89
N MET A 65 0.41 12.06 0.09
CA MET A 65 -1.01 11.69 -0.04
C MET A 65 -1.49 10.77 1.09
N GLY A 66 -0.57 10.00 1.65
CA GLY A 66 -0.87 9.03 2.70
C GLY A 66 -0.81 9.64 4.11
N ILE A 67 -1.18 8.79 5.08
CA ILE A 67 -1.14 9.10 6.51
C ILE A 67 -0.26 8.10 7.28
N ALA A 68 0.74 7.50 6.61
CA ALA A 68 1.60 6.48 7.21
C ALA A 68 2.43 7.01 8.39
N ASP A 69 2.68 8.32 8.43
CA ASP A 69 3.35 9.04 9.52
C ASP A 69 2.45 9.30 10.75
N LYS A 70 1.20 8.82 10.72
CA LYS A 70 0.19 9.11 11.72
C LYS A 70 -0.30 7.84 12.39
N GLN A 71 -0.60 7.93 13.68
CA GLN A 71 -1.38 6.90 14.34
C GLN A 71 -2.85 7.07 13.94
N PHE A 72 -3.43 6.04 13.33
CA PHE A 72 -4.82 6.06 12.88
C PHE A 72 -5.46 4.69 13.06
N VAL A 73 -6.79 4.68 13.02
CA VAL A 73 -7.59 3.46 13.14
C VAL A 73 -8.22 3.14 11.79
N ARG A 74 -8.14 1.89 11.36
CA ARG A 74 -8.75 1.39 10.13
C ARG A 74 -9.88 0.44 10.49
N VAL A 75 -11.07 0.72 9.97
CA VAL A 75 -12.27 -0.09 10.23
C VAL A 75 -12.91 -0.54 8.93
N GLY A 76 -13.56 -1.70 8.93
CA GLY A 76 -14.22 -2.23 7.74
C GLY A 76 -14.48 -3.72 7.81
N ARG A 77 -14.73 -4.33 6.64
CA ARG A 77 -15.05 -5.77 6.53
C ARG A 77 -13.83 -6.66 6.84
N TYR A 78 -12.68 -6.35 6.25
CA TYR A 78 -11.39 -6.99 6.55
C TYR A 78 -10.29 -5.92 6.64
N PRO A 79 -10.23 -5.13 7.73
CA PRO A 79 -9.42 -3.91 7.80
C PRO A 79 -7.91 -4.19 7.83
N GLY A 80 -7.48 -5.34 8.35
CA GLY A 80 -6.07 -5.78 8.33
C GLY A 80 -5.67 -6.53 7.06
N ARG A 81 -6.48 -6.48 5.99
CA ARG A 81 -6.19 -7.15 4.73
C ARG A 81 -6.46 -6.24 3.55
N VAL A 82 -5.74 -6.47 2.46
CA VAL A 82 -6.03 -5.80 1.18
C VAL A 82 -7.29 -6.40 0.57
N PHE A 83 -7.39 -7.73 0.47
CA PHE A 83 -8.51 -8.42 -0.18
C PHE A 83 -9.33 -9.28 0.80
N CYS A 84 -10.59 -9.56 0.44
CA CYS A 84 -11.45 -10.49 1.16
C CYS A 84 -10.85 -11.91 1.12
N PRO A 85 -10.61 -12.59 2.26
CA PRO A 85 -10.04 -13.94 2.28
C PRO A 85 -10.78 -14.95 1.40
N ASN A 86 -12.11 -14.83 1.32
CA ASN A 86 -12.99 -15.79 0.69
C ASN A 86 -13.51 -15.32 -0.68
N SER A 87 -12.74 -14.48 -1.39
CA SER A 87 -13.17 -13.83 -2.65
C SER A 87 -14.27 -12.77 -2.46
N GLY A 88 -14.51 -11.95 -3.47
CA GLY A 88 -15.46 -10.84 -3.46
C GLY A 88 -14.91 -9.51 -2.94
N TRP A 89 -15.81 -8.68 -2.44
CA TRP A 89 -15.54 -7.31 -2.02
C TRP A 89 -14.91 -7.23 -0.63
N ASN A 90 -13.90 -6.37 -0.50
CA ASN A 90 -13.45 -5.85 0.79
C ASN A 90 -13.47 -4.32 0.76
N TRP A 91 -13.86 -3.72 1.88
CA TRP A 91 -13.85 -2.28 2.06
C TRP A 91 -13.31 -1.94 3.44
N ALA A 92 -12.67 -0.78 3.55
CA ALA A 92 -12.22 -0.23 4.81
C ALA A 92 -12.16 1.30 4.74
N ILE A 93 -12.11 1.94 5.90
CA ILE A 93 -11.93 3.39 6.04
C ILE A 93 -10.83 3.62 7.07
N CYS A 94 -9.78 4.36 6.69
CA CYS A 94 -8.81 4.88 7.65
C CYS A 94 -9.38 6.15 8.29
N LYS A 95 -9.41 6.19 9.62
CA LYS A 95 -9.92 7.27 10.46
C LYS A 95 -8.76 7.94 11.17
N TYR A 96 -8.48 9.19 10.81
CA TYR A 96 -7.51 10.04 11.49
C TYR A 96 -8.14 11.40 11.80
N ARG A 97 -8.38 11.70 13.08
CA ARG A 97 -9.14 12.89 13.50
C ARG A 97 -10.47 12.97 12.74
N CYS A 98 -10.72 14.04 11.97
CA CYS A 98 -11.90 14.20 11.12
C CYS A 98 -11.74 13.59 9.72
N LEU A 99 -10.52 13.24 9.30
CA LEU A 99 -10.25 12.69 7.98
C LEU A 99 -10.74 11.23 7.87
N ARG A 100 -11.40 10.92 6.76
CA ARG A 100 -11.92 9.59 6.43
C ARG A 100 -11.41 9.22 5.04
N LEU A 101 -10.56 8.20 4.99
CA LEU A 101 -9.88 7.80 3.76
C LEU A 101 -10.39 6.43 3.33
N PRO A 102 -11.22 6.34 2.29
CA PRO A 102 -11.86 5.09 1.89
C PRO A 102 -10.88 4.17 1.17
N PHE A 103 -11.21 2.88 1.22
CA PHE A 103 -10.55 1.83 0.48
C PHE A 103 -11.56 0.79 0.04
N VAL A 104 -11.44 0.35 -1.21
CA VAL A 104 -12.22 -0.75 -1.76
C VAL A 104 -11.29 -1.68 -2.53
N SER A 105 -11.61 -2.96 -2.49
CA SER A 105 -11.00 -3.96 -3.35
C SER A 105 -12.00 -5.03 -3.72
N TYR A 106 -11.71 -5.71 -4.82
CA TYR A 106 -12.47 -6.84 -5.29
C TYR A 106 -11.49 -7.89 -5.84
N GLN A 107 -11.75 -9.15 -5.53
CA GLN A 107 -11.09 -10.26 -6.19
C GLN A 107 -12.11 -11.34 -6.52
N ARG A 108 -12.16 -11.82 -7.76
CA ARG A 108 -12.96 -12.99 -8.15
C ARG A 108 -12.46 -13.54 -9.48
N GLY A 109 -12.23 -14.85 -9.53
CA GLY A 109 -11.74 -15.54 -10.73
C GLY A 109 -10.49 -14.87 -11.27
N HIS A 110 -10.57 -14.38 -12.51
CA HIS A 110 -9.46 -13.75 -13.23
C HIS A 110 -9.27 -12.25 -12.96
N PHE A 111 -10.14 -11.64 -12.14
CA PHE A 111 -10.08 -10.21 -11.85
C PHE A 111 -9.65 -9.96 -10.40
N LYS A 112 -8.69 -9.04 -10.21
CA LYS A 112 -8.25 -8.59 -8.88
C LYS A 112 -7.82 -7.14 -8.91
N GLY A 113 -8.44 -6.29 -8.10
CA GLY A 113 -8.07 -4.88 -8.04
C GLY A 113 -8.44 -4.17 -6.74
N TYR A 114 -7.78 -3.05 -6.49
CA TYR A 114 -8.07 -2.18 -5.35
C TYR A 114 -7.83 -0.71 -5.67
N PHE A 115 -8.45 0.15 -4.88
CA PHE A 115 -8.28 1.61 -4.92
C PHE A 115 -8.45 2.20 -3.51
N GLY A 116 -7.60 3.16 -3.15
CA GLY A 116 -7.72 3.96 -1.92
C GLY A 116 -6.65 3.68 -0.87
N TRP A 117 -6.94 4.01 0.40
CA TRP A 117 -5.96 4.01 1.50
C TRP A 117 -5.85 2.65 2.22
N ARG A 118 -4.64 2.08 2.15
CA ARG A 118 -4.32 0.74 2.64
C ARG A 118 -4.02 0.70 4.14
N GLU A 119 -3.67 -0.48 4.65
CA GLU A 119 -3.43 -0.73 6.09
C GLU A 119 -2.36 0.17 6.70
N ARG A 120 -1.29 0.48 5.95
CA ARG A 120 -0.23 1.40 6.38
C ARG A 120 -0.57 2.87 6.12
N GLY A 121 -1.79 3.17 5.65
CA GLY A 121 -2.22 4.53 5.38
C GLY A 121 -1.67 5.10 4.08
N ASN A 122 -1.03 4.27 3.25
CA ASN A 122 -0.58 4.66 1.92
C ASN A 122 -1.72 4.56 0.91
N PHE A 123 -1.79 5.52 0.00
CA PHE A 123 -2.72 5.47 -1.14
C PHE A 123 -2.19 4.51 -2.20
N GLY A 124 -3.09 3.79 -2.87
CA GLY A 124 -2.70 3.04 -4.06
C GLY A 124 -3.87 2.58 -4.90
N ILE A 125 -3.53 2.25 -6.15
CA ILE A 125 -4.40 1.61 -7.12
C ILE A 125 -3.69 0.38 -7.67
N LYS A 126 -4.43 -0.69 -7.91
CA LYS A 126 -3.92 -1.85 -8.64
C LYS A 126 -5.06 -2.52 -9.38
N LEU A 127 -4.80 -2.94 -10.61
CA LEU A 127 -5.69 -3.77 -11.41
C LEU A 127 -4.89 -4.93 -11.99
N ILE A 128 -5.41 -6.14 -11.84
CA ILE A 128 -4.86 -7.36 -12.40
C ILE A 128 -6.01 -8.07 -13.12
N LEU A 129 -5.79 -8.35 -14.41
CA LEU A 129 -6.64 -9.20 -15.21
C LEU A 129 -5.76 -10.36 -15.70
N TRP A 130 -6.12 -11.58 -15.33
CA TRP A 130 -5.49 -12.77 -15.89
C TRP A 130 -6.19 -13.12 -17.19
N ALA A 131 -5.47 -13.11 -18.31
CA ALA A 131 -5.97 -13.75 -19.51
C ALA A 131 -5.91 -15.26 -19.30
N ARG A 132 -7.02 -15.97 -19.56
CA ARG A 132 -6.94 -17.40 -19.84
C ARG A 132 -6.23 -17.52 -21.18
N LEU A 133 -5.04 -18.11 -21.20
CA LEU A 133 -4.51 -18.62 -22.46
C LEU A 133 -5.45 -19.76 -22.86
N GLU A 134 -6.36 -19.50 -23.79
CA GLU A 134 -7.03 -20.55 -24.53
C GLU A 134 -5.99 -21.15 -25.47
N GLY A 135 -5.35 -22.21 -24.99
CA GLY A 135 -4.43 -23.03 -25.76
C GLY A 135 -4.41 -24.42 -25.15
N GLY A 136 -5.35 -25.26 -25.60
CA GLY A 136 -5.17 -26.72 -25.58
C GLY A 136 -3.99 -27.13 -26.48
N PRO A 137 -3.57 -28.40 -26.48
CA PRO A 137 -4.38 -29.60 -26.30
C PRO A 137 -4.42 -30.19 -24.89
#